data_AF-A0A838EXS2-F1
#
_entry.id   AF-A0A838EXS2-F1
#
_cell.length_a   1.000
_cell.length_b   1.000
_cell.length_c   1.000
_cell.angle_alpha   90.00
_cell.angle_beta   90.00
_cell.angle_gamma   90.00
#
_symmetry.space_group_name_H-M   'P 1'
#
loop_
_entity.id
_entity.type
_entity.pdbx_description
1 polymer ?
#
loop_
_entity_poly.entity_id
_entity_poly.type
_entity_poly.pdbx_seq_one_letter_code
_entity_poly.pdbx_strand_id
1 'polypeptide(L)'
;MQTQKWHYFQFRKLHDYPVYLRFKHEELNPKFSHLLSELGFNELTDIESKKIPLQRAYTRMLTVQFASSRLDQQLNGSDLLDKYGSEILSIQANTPIYTYRKVGIMALPTNKTLWDLALHSEISHTDQMIGFRIILVRFISQALADQGVLCYWGTVRDESVIVMKQAQSFGEAVFIDWNKKIIFSNGGEMKFNSHLKILRKDKESKTTGSMGREEVISFLSVSTCLLSFSGITNPMKRAIIEMSAKVTTSYSVSEGSANL
;
A
#
# COMPACT_ATOMS: atom_id res chain seq x y z
N MET A 1 -34.74 13.53 5.82
CA MET A 1 -33.31 13.31 5.55
C MET A 1 -33.06 11.81 5.61
N GLN A 2 -32.80 11.15 4.48
CA GLN A 2 -32.41 9.74 4.49
C GLN A 2 -31.01 9.62 5.09
N THR A 3 -30.89 8.83 6.15
CA THR A 3 -29.61 8.52 6.79
C THR A 3 -28.77 7.72 5.81
N GLN A 4 -27.69 8.32 5.28
CA GLN A 4 -26.83 7.66 4.31
C GLN A 4 -26.16 6.44 4.94
N LYS A 5 -26.39 5.26 4.34
CA LYS A 5 -25.83 3.98 4.83
C LYS A 5 -24.41 3.78 4.28
N TRP A 6 -23.50 3.38 5.16
CA TRP A 6 -22.08 3.19 4.86
C TRP A 6 -21.67 1.75 5.15
N HIS A 7 -20.81 1.18 4.30
CA HIS A 7 -20.07 -0.05 4.58
C HIS A 7 -18.69 0.31 5.08
N TYR A 8 -18.25 -0.34 6.15
CA TYR A 8 -16.96 -0.10 6.78
C TYR A 8 -16.11 -1.35 6.72
N PHE A 9 -14.82 -1.17 6.48
CA PHE A 9 -13.84 -2.24 6.52
C PHE A 9 -12.65 -1.84 7.39
N GLN A 10 -12.05 -2.81 8.08
CA GLN A 10 -10.84 -2.61 8.87
C GLN A 10 -9.70 -3.48 8.33
N PHE A 11 -8.54 -2.86 8.15
CA PHE A 11 -7.33 -3.57 7.75
C PHE A 11 -6.83 -4.47 8.88
N ARG A 12 -6.64 -5.76 8.59
CA ARG A 12 -6.03 -6.77 9.48
C ARG A 12 -6.57 -6.66 10.90
N LYS A 13 -7.90 -6.72 11.03
CA LYS A 13 -8.67 -6.51 12.27
C LYS A 13 -8.14 -7.29 13.48
N LEU A 14 -7.65 -8.52 13.26
CA LEU A 14 -7.07 -9.38 14.32
C LEU A 14 -5.82 -8.79 14.98
N HIS A 15 -5.16 -7.83 14.33
CA HIS A 15 -3.91 -7.21 14.79
C HIS A 15 -4.10 -5.76 15.29
N ASP A 16 -5.35 -5.30 15.46
CA ASP A 16 -5.71 -3.97 15.96
C ASP A 16 -5.04 -2.80 15.19
N TYR A 17 -4.94 -2.90 13.86
CA TYR A 17 -4.51 -1.73 13.07
C TYR A 17 -5.68 -0.75 12.91
N PRO A 18 -5.50 0.54 13.25
CA PRO A 18 -6.57 1.53 13.19
C PRO A 18 -6.70 2.14 11.79
N VAL A 19 -6.71 1.29 10.75
CA VAL A 19 -6.80 1.69 9.35
C VAL A 19 -8.10 1.16 8.75
N TYR A 20 -8.93 2.09 8.27
CA TYR A 20 -10.30 1.81 7.87
C TYR A 20 -10.59 2.30 6.46
N LEU A 21 -11.52 1.62 5.80
CA LEU A 21 -12.18 2.09 4.58
C LEU A 21 -13.67 2.28 4.84
N ARG A 22 -14.28 3.22 4.13
CA ARG A 22 -15.73 3.27 4.01
C ARG A 22 -16.20 3.58 2.60
N PHE A 23 -17.30 2.94 2.22
CA PHE A 23 -18.00 3.15 0.96
C PHE A 23 -19.45 3.52 1.27
N LYS A 24 -20.05 4.39 0.46
CA LYS A 24 -21.51 4.52 0.49
C LYS A 24 -22.12 3.22 -0.02
N HIS A 25 -23.25 2.80 0.55
CA HIS A 25 -23.93 1.55 0.17
C HIS A 25 -24.15 1.42 -1.34
N GLU A 26 -24.58 2.51 -1.99
CA GLU A 26 -24.87 2.56 -3.42
C GLU A 26 -23.61 2.56 -4.31
N GLU A 27 -22.45 2.93 -3.74
CA GLU A 27 -21.18 3.04 -4.48
C GLU A 27 -20.26 1.82 -4.27
N LEU A 28 -20.66 0.86 -3.43
CA LEU A 28 -19.88 -0.37 -3.22
C LEU A 28 -20.04 -1.31 -4.41
N ASN A 29 -19.05 -1.30 -5.31
CA ASN A 29 -18.98 -2.25 -6.41
C ASN A 29 -18.62 -3.66 -5.88
N PRO A 30 -19.44 -4.70 -6.12
CA PRO A 30 -19.16 -6.06 -5.66
C PRO A 30 -17.80 -6.61 -6.11
N LYS A 31 -17.27 -6.14 -7.25
CA LYS A 31 -15.96 -6.53 -7.78
C LYS A 31 -14.80 -6.16 -6.84
N PHE A 32 -14.98 -5.18 -5.97
CA PHE A 32 -13.93 -4.75 -5.03
C PHE A 32 -13.77 -5.71 -3.86
N SER A 33 -14.78 -6.51 -3.54
CA SER A 33 -14.78 -7.39 -2.36
C SER A 33 -13.58 -8.33 -2.33
N HIS A 34 -13.25 -8.93 -3.47
CA HIS A 34 -12.10 -9.83 -3.57
C HIS A 34 -10.78 -9.09 -3.31
N LEU A 35 -10.58 -7.93 -3.95
CA LEU A 35 -9.39 -7.10 -3.76
C LEU A 35 -9.25 -6.64 -2.30
N LEU A 36 -10.34 -6.17 -1.69
CA LEU A 36 -10.33 -5.74 -0.29
C LEU A 36 -9.93 -6.89 0.64
N SER A 37 -10.50 -8.08 0.43
CA SER A 37 -10.15 -9.28 1.20
C SER A 37 -8.69 -9.69 1.03
N GLU A 38 -8.14 -9.65 -0.19
CA GLU A 38 -6.73 -9.96 -0.45
C GLU A 38 -5.77 -8.99 0.24
N LEU A 39 -6.11 -7.69 0.22
CA LEU A 39 -5.35 -6.68 0.97
C LEU A 39 -5.49 -6.86 2.48
N GLY A 40 -6.44 -7.68 2.95
CA GLY A 40 -6.67 -7.99 4.35
C GLY A 40 -7.66 -7.04 5.04
N PHE A 41 -8.53 -6.39 4.28
CA PHE A 41 -9.66 -5.66 4.84
C PHE A 41 -10.80 -6.62 5.16
N ASN A 42 -11.33 -6.52 6.38
CA ASN A 42 -12.50 -7.25 6.83
C ASN A 42 -13.67 -6.29 7.00
N GLU A 43 -14.84 -6.67 6.49
CA GLU A 43 -16.06 -5.89 6.68
C GLU A 43 -16.43 -5.86 8.18
N LEU A 44 -16.85 -4.68 8.65
CA LEU A 44 -17.30 -4.45 10.01
C LEU A 44 -18.81 -4.52 10.08
N THR A 45 -19.31 -5.11 11.16
CA THR A 45 -20.74 -5.05 11.48
C THR A 45 -21.14 -3.63 11.91
N ASP A 46 -22.44 -3.32 11.88
CA ASP A 46 -22.97 -2.03 12.35
C ASP A 46 -22.60 -1.69 13.80
N ILE A 47 -22.40 -2.70 14.64
CA ILE A 47 -21.99 -2.52 16.04
C ILE A 47 -20.52 -2.13 16.12
N GLU A 48 -19.68 -2.73 15.28
CA GLU A 48 -18.25 -2.48 15.24
C GLU A 48 -17.92 -1.14 14.59
N SER A 49 -18.63 -0.77 13.52
CA SER A 49 -18.43 0.51 12.84
C SER A 49 -18.73 1.71 13.74
N LYS A 50 -19.71 1.59 14.64
CA LYS A 50 -20.01 2.62 15.66
C LYS A 50 -18.92 2.77 16.73
N LYS A 51 -18.05 1.78 16.88
CA LYS A 51 -16.96 1.76 17.87
C LYS A 51 -15.62 2.25 17.31
N ILE A 52 -15.57 2.68 16.05
CA ILE A 52 -14.31 3.15 15.44
C ILE A 52 -13.78 4.38 16.20
N PRO A 53 -12.56 4.33 16.76
CA PRO A 53 -12.04 5.37 17.63
C PRO A 53 -11.44 6.53 16.82
N LEU A 54 -12.27 7.40 16.26
CA LEU A 54 -11.83 8.52 15.38
C LEU A 54 -10.83 9.50 16.03
N GLN A 55 -10.81 9.57 17.36
CA GLN A 55 -9.91 10.41 18.16
C GLN A 55 -8.57 9.73 18.50
N ARG A 56 -8.43 8.42 18.29
CA ARG A 56 -7.19 7.69 18.61
C ARG A 56 -6.09 8.10 17.63
N ALA A 57 -4.90 8.38 18.16
CA ALA A 57 -3.72 8.64 17.35
C ALA A 57 -3.52 7.53 16.30
N TYR A 58 -3.04 7.91 15.12
CA TYR A 58 -2.82 7.01 13.97
C TYR A 58 -4.09 6.38 13.37
N THR A 59 -5.28 6.71 13.86
CA THR A 59 -6.51 6.30 13.17
C THR A 59 -6.57 6.98 11.81
N ARG A 60 -6.79 6.19 10.77
CA ARG A 60 -6.95 6.65 9.40
C ARG A 60 -8.16 5.98 8.78
N MET A 61 -9.04 6.77 8.18
CA MET A 61 -10.24 6.30 7.51
C MET A 61 -10.29 6.92 6.12
N LEU A 62 -10.20 6.08 5.10
CA LEU A 62 -10.35 6.50 3.72
C LEU A 62 -11.81 6.32 3.28
N THR A 63 -12.43 7.43 2.88
CA THR A 63 -13.73 7.46 2.23
C THR A 63 -13.50 7.24 0.74
N VAL A 64 -14.00 6.13 0.21
CA VAL A 64 -13.93 5.84 -1.22
C VAL A 64 -15.27 6.21 -1.84
N GLN A 65 -15.23 7.10 -2.83
CA GLN A 65 -16.39 7.57 -3.58
C GLN A 65 -16.08 7.63 -5.07
N PHE A 66 -17.10 7.55 -5.91
CA PHE A 66 -16.90 7.84 -7.32
C PHE A 66 -16.59 9.33 -7.55
N ALA A 67 -15.70 9.58 -8.50
CA ALA A 67 -15.31 10.90 -8.90
C ALA A 67 -16.51 11.62 -9.56
N SER A 68 -16.59 12.93 -9.37
CA SER A 68 -17.55 13.75 -10.12
C SER A 68 -17.19 13.77 -11.60
N SER A 69 -18.14 14.07 -12.49
CA SER A 69 -17.89 14.15 -13.94
C SER A 69 -16.73 15.08 -14.30
N ARG A 70 -16.53 16.16 -13.54
CA ARG A 70 -15.40 17.07 -13.70
C ARG A 70 -14.06 16.40 -13.35
N LEU A 71 -14.02 15.65 -12.25
CA LEU A 71 -12.82 14.92 -11.82
C LEU A 71 -12.51 13.74 -12.76
N ASP A 72 -13.53 13.04 -13.27
CA ASP A 72 -13.36 11.97 -14.26
C ASP A 72 -12.73 12.50 -15.55
N GLN A 73 -13.16 13.68 -16.03
CA GLN A 73 -12.51 14.33 -17.18
C GLN A 73 -11.04 14.66 -16.90
N GLN A 74 -10.70 15.11 -15.69
CA GLN A 74 -9.31 15.38 -15.31
C GLN A 74 -8.46 14.10 -15.23
N LEU A 75 -9.03 13.01 -14.71
CA LEU A 75 -8.39 11.70 -14.64
C LEU A 75 -8.08 11.12 -16.03
N ASN A 76 -8.92 11.42 -17.02
CA ASN A 76 -8.80 10.95 -18.39
C ASN A 76 -7.98 11.87 -19.30
N GLY A 77 -8.00 13.18 -19.07
CA GLY A 77 -7.44 14.20 -19.98
C GLY A 77 -5.97 14.59 -19.75
N SER A 78 -5.32 14.09 -18.70
CA SER A 78 -3.94 14.48 -18.39
C SER A 78 -2.91 13.58 -19.10
N ASP A 79 -2.56 13.91 -20.34
CA ASP A 79 -1.49 13.24 -21.10
C ASP A 79 -0.08 13.76 -20.74
N LEU A 80 0.02 14.87 -20.01
CA LEU A 80 1.30 15.40 -19.49
C LEU A 80 1.98 14.46 -18.47
N LEU A 81 1.27 13.43 -18.03
CA LEU A 81 1.70 12.43 -17.06
C LEU A 81 2.53 11.30 -17.68
N ASP A 82 2.53 11.16 -19.01
CA ASP A 82 3.07 9.98 -19.70
C ASP A 82 4.58 9.77 -19.51
N LYS A 83 5.35 10.83 -19.25
CA LYS A 83 6.81 10.75 -19.24
C LYS A 83 7.39 9.98 -18.04
N TYR A 84 6.68 9.90 -16.91
CA TYR A 84 7.24 9.41 -15.64
C TYR A 84 6.46 8.26 -14.99
N GLY A 85 5.38 7.79 -15.61
CA GLY A 85 4.57 6.65 -15.15
C GLY A 85 3.13 7.04 -14.76
N SER A 86 2.38 6.07 -14.25
CA SER A 86 0.95 6.22 -13.95
C SER A 86 0.65 6.94 -12.63
N GLU A 87 1.65 7.18 -11.78
CA GLU A 87 1.50 7.77 -10.45
C GLU A 87 2.10 9.17 -10.36
N ILE A 88 1.38 10.08 -9.69
CA ILE A 88 1.87 11.42 -9.36
C ILE A 88 1.55 11.74 -7.92
N LEU A 89 2.50 12.40 -7.26
CA LEU A 89 2.27 13.11 -6.01
C LEU A 89 2.42 14.61 -6.28
N SER A 90 1.39 15.38 -5.97
CA SER A 90 1.34 16.84 -6.12
C SER A 90 0.88 17.51 -4.83
N ILE A 91 0.95 18.82 -4.74
CA ILE A 91 0.41 19.60 -3.62
C ILE A 91 -0.68 20.50 -4.14
N GLN A 92 -1.88 20.40 -3.56
CA GLN A 92 -3.00 21.30 -3.85
C GLN A 92 -3.53 21.86 -2.52
N ALA A 93 -3.60 23.18 -2.40
CA ALA A 93 -4.04 23.86 -1.18
C ALA A 93 -3.37 23.30 0.10
N ASN A 94 -2.03 23.14 0.05
CA ASN A 94 -1.19 22.57 1.12
C ASN A 94 -1.52 21.12 1.53
N THR A 95 -2.33 20.41 0.75
CA THR A 95 -2.62 18.99 0.95
C THR A 95 -1.91 18.18 -0.13
N PRO A 96 -1.10 17.17 0.22
CA PRO A 96 -0.56 16.25 -0.78
C PRO A 96 -1.71 15.48 -1.45
N ILE A 97 -1.71 15.46 -2.77
CA ILE A 97 -2.67 14.77 -3.61
C ILE A 97 -1.92 13.71 -4.41
N TYR A 98 -2.31 12.47 -4.21
CA TYR A 98 -1.83 11.34 -4.97
C TYR A 98 -2.82 10.99 -6.08
N THR A 99 -2.32 10.83 -7.29
CA THR A 99 -3.13 10.49 -8.47
C THR A 99 -2.58 9.24 -9.13
N TYR A 100 -3.47 8.30 -9.42
CA TYR A 100 -3.20 7.20 -10.34
C TYR A 100 -4.01 7.42 -11.62
N ARG A 101 -3.32 7.57 -12.75
CA ARG A 101 -3.91 7.91 -14.06
C ARG A 101 -5.06 6.97 -14.42
N LYS A 102 -6.18 7.53 -14.91
CA LYS A 102 -7.40 6.80 -15.33
C LYS A 102 -8.04 5.92 -14.23
N VAL A 103 -7.65 6.07 -12.96
CA VAL A 103 -8.17 5.25 -11.86
C VAL A 103 -8.67 6.09 -10.70
N GLY A 104 -7.89 7.02 -10.16
CA GLY A 104 -8.37 7.80 -9.01
C GLY A 104 -7.41 8.82 -8.44
N ILE A 105 -7.96 9.68 -7.59
CA ILE A 105 -7.27 10.76 -6.89
C ILE A 105 -7.53 10.63 -5.38
N MET A 106 -6.47 10.55 -4.58
CA MET A 106 -6.52 10.43 -3.14
C MET A 106 -5.87 11.64 -2.46
N ALA A 107 -6.58 12.25 -1.53
CA ALA A 107 -5.99 13.23 -0.62
C ALA A 107 -5.23 12.52 0.51
N LEU A 108 -4.00 12.98 0.78
CA LEU A 108 -3.10 12.44 1.80
C LEU A 108 -2.81 13.47 2.90
N PRO A 109 -3.83 13.93 3.67
CA PRO A 109 -3.60 14.90 4.74
C PRO A 109 -2.80 14.27 5.88
N THR A 110 -1.63 14.82 6.18
CA THR A 110 -0.68 14.27 7.17
C THR A 110 -1.21 14.20 8.60
N ASN A 111 -2.11 15.11 8.99
CA ASN A 111 -2.60 15.25 10.37
C ASN A 111 -4.12 15.07 10.50
N LYS A 112 -4.78 14.42 9.54
CA LYS A 112 -6.23 14.18 9.60
C LYS A 112 -6.52 12.69 9.66
N THR A 113 -7.56 12.35 10.42
CA THR A 113 -8.12 10.98 10.48
C THR A 113 -8.87 10.64 9.19
N LEU A 114 -9.61 11.59 8.62
CA LEU A 114 -10.48 11.37 7.48
C LEU A 114 -9.79 11.77 6.18
N TRP A 115 -9.72 10.81 5.27
CA TRP A 115 -9.12 10.94 3.95
C TRP A 115 -10.17 10.61 2.90
N ASP A 116 -9.98 11.09 1.68
CA ASP A 116 -10.92 10.93 0.59
C ASP A 116 -10.21 10.40 -0.66
N LEU A 117 -10.81 9.41 -1.31
CA LEU A 117 -10.44 8.88 -2.61
C LEU A 117 -11.62 9.05 -3.55
N ALA A 118 -11.40 9.84 -4.61
CA ALA A 118 -12.28 9.92 -5.76
C ALA A 118 -11.82 8.89 -6.81
N LEU A 119 -12.62 7.86 -7.02
CA LEU A 119 -12.36 6.73 -7.91
C LEU A 119 -13.09 6.92 -9.23
N HIS A 120 -12.48 6.55 -10.35
CA HIS A 120 -13.15 6.58 -11.65
C HIS A 120 -14.42 5.73 -11.58
N SER A 121 -15.51 6.26 -12.12
CA SER A 121 -16.84 5.64 -12.05
C SER A 121 -16.90 4.25 -12.71
N GLU A 122 -16.12 4.06 -13.78
CA GLU A 122 -16.09 2.83 -14.57
C GLU A 122 -14.76 2.08 -14.43
N ILE A 123 -14.48 1.51 -13.25
CA ILE A 123 -13.39 0.55 -13.09
C ILE A 123 -13.88 -0.83 -13.53
N SER A 124 -13.39 -1.28 -14.68
CA SER A 124 -13.81 -2.56 -15.26
C SER A 124 -12.65 -3.40 -15.80
N HIS A 125 -11.55 -2.77 -16.20
CA HIS A 125 -10.40 -3.45 -16.77
C HIS A 125 -9.40 -3.91 -15.71
N THR A 126 -8.67 -5.00 -16.00
CA THR A 126 -7.64 -5.57 -15.13
C THR A 126 -6.60 -4.52 -14.71
N ASP A 127 -6.14 -3.69 -15.64
CA ASP A 127 -5.15 -2.65 -15.36
C ASP A 127 -5.67 -1.57 -14.39
N GLN A 128 -6.97 -1.24 -14.48
CA GLN A 128 -7.60 -0.29 -13.56
C GLN A 128 -7.77 -0.92 -12.17
N MET A 129 -8.07 -2.21 -12.09
CA MET A 129 -8.12 -2.95 -10.82
C MET A 129 -6.73 -3.05 -10.17
N ILE A 130 -5.68 -3.25 -10.97
CA ILE A 130 -4.28 -3.18 -10.50
C ILE A 130 -3.97 -1.76 -10.00
N GLY A 131 -4.37 -0.73 -10.75
CA GLY A 131 -4.23 0.66 -10.30
C GLY A 131 -4.96 0.93 -8.99
N PHE A 132 -6.18 0.40 -8.81
CA PHE A 132 -6.92 0.55 -7.57
C PHE A 132 -6.24 -0.17 -6.40
N ARG A 133 -5.70 -1.38 -6.63
CA ARG A 133 -4.84 -2.07 -5.65
C ARG A 133 -3.67 -1.19 -5.24
N ILE A 134 -2.97 -0.59 -6.20
CA ILE A 134 -1.82 0.28 -5.94
C ILE A 134 -2.23 1.48 -5.09
N ILE A 135 -3.34 2.16 -5.42
CA ILE A 135 -3.88 3.27 -4.60
C ILE A 135 -4.11 2.83 -3.15
N LEU A 136 -4.75 1.67 -2.95
CA LEU A 136 -5.03 1.15 -1.61
C LEU A 136 -3.75 0.77 -0.86
N VAL A 137 -2.76 0.19 -1.53
CA VAL A 137 -1.44 -0.09 -0.93
C VAL A 137 -0.75 1.22 -0.52
N ARG A 138 -0.78 2.27 -1.36
CA ARG A 138 -0.24 3.60 -1.01
C ARG A 138 -0.95 4.16 0.22
N PHE A 139 -2.28 4.04 0.29
CA PHE A 139 -3.06 4.45 1.45
C PHE A 139 -2.61 3.72 2.71
N ILE A 140 -2.59 2.38 2.70
CA ILE A 140 -2.21 1.57 3.87
C ILE A 140 -0.77 1.89 4.29
N SER A 141 0.16 1.96 3.32
CA SER A 141 1.56 2.29 3.59
C SER A 141 1.70 3.65 4.27
N GLN A 142 0.97 4.66 3.82
CA GLN A 142 1.01 5.98 4.46
C GLN A 142 0.33 5.96 5.84
N ALA A 143 -0.78 5.23 5.98
CA ALA A 143 -1.53 5.14 7.24
C ALA A 143 -0.76 4.42 8.37
N LEU A 144 0.09 3.45 8.01
CA LEU A 144 0.90 2.68 8.96
C LEU A 144 2.33 3.21 9.12
N ALA A 145 2.74 4.20 8.34
CA ALA A 145 4.11 4.73 8.34
C ALA A 145 4.55 5.21 9.72
N ASP A 146 3.70 5.92 10.45
CA ASP A 146 4.01 6.42 11.80
C ASP A 146 3.99 5.31 12.87
N GLN A 147 3.50 4.12 12.54
CA GLN A 147 3.57 2.92 13.39
C GLN A 147 4.83 2.09 13.10
N GLY A 148 5.65 2.48 12.12
CA GLY A 148 6.88 1.80 11.76
C GLY A 148 6.68 0.51 10.95
N VAL A 149 5.47 0.28 10.43
CA VAL A 149 5.22 -0.84 9.50
C VAL A 149 5.85 -0.50 8.17
N LEU A 150 6.69 -1.40 7.67
CA LEU A 150 7.35 -1.26 6.39
C LEU A 150 6.48 -1.86 5.29
N CYS A 151 6.39 -1.20 4.14
CA CYS A 151 5.63 -1.69 3.00
C CYS A 151 6.55 -1.71 1.77
N TYR A 152 6.58 -2.85 1.06
CA TYR A 152 7.40 -3.02 -0.13
C TYR A 152 6.58 -3.66 -1.23
N TRP A 153 6.80 -3.27 -2.48
CA TRP A 153 6.27 -3.99 -3.64
C TRP A 153 6.95 -5.36 -3.72
N GLY A 154 6.17 -6.42 -3.73
CA GLY A 154 6.75 -7.74 -3.50
C GLY A 154 5.78 -8.83 -3.11
N THR A 155 6.36 -10.01 -2.88
CA THR A 155 5.64 -11.19 -2.41
C THR A 155 6.48 -11.93 -1.37
N VAL A 156 5.88 -12.96 -0.75
CA VAL A 156 6.55 -13.80 0.25
C VAL A 156 6.55 -15.24 -0.21
N ARG A 157 7.70 -15.90 -0.13
CA ARG A 157 7.88 -17.32 -0.46
C ARG A 157 8.92 -17.95 0.46
N ASP A 158 8.62 -19.09 1.08
CA ASP A 158 9.57 -19.88 1.86
C ASP A 158 10.36 -19.03 2.89
N GLU A 159 9.66 -18.28 3.75
CA GLU A 159 10.23 -17.34 4.74
C GLU A 159 11.09 -16.21 4.16
N SER A 160 11.04 -16.02 2.84
CA SER A 160 11.77 -14.98 2.12
C SER A 160 10.81 -13.91 1.59
N VAL A 161 11.13 -12.65 1.88
CA VAL A 161 10.46 -11.50 1.28
C VAL A 161 11.17 -11.16 -0.03
N ILE A 162 10.44 -11.21 -1.14
CA ILE A 162 10.95 -10.84 -2.46
C ILE A 162 10.49 -9.42 -2.75
N VAL A 163 11.42 -8.47 -2.68
CA VAL A 163 11.18 -7.05 -3.00
C VAL A 163 11.51 -6.81 -4.47
N MET A 164 10.56 -6.21 -5.18
CA MET A 164 10.63 -5.96 -6.63
C MET A 164 10.07 -4.58 -6.99
N LYS A 165 10.08 -4.22 -8.28
CA LYS A 165 9.42 -2.98 -8.73
C LYS A 165 7.91 -3.18 -8.78
N GLN A 166 7.15 -2.10 -8.58
CA GLN A 166 5.69 -2.09 -8.66
C GLN A 166 5.13 -2.78 -9.91
N ALA A 167 5.69 -2.46 -11.09
CA ALA A 167 5.28 -3.06 -12.35
C ALA A 167 5.53 -4.58 -12.41
N GLN A 168 6.60 -5.07 -11.77
CA GLN A 168 6.91 -6.50 -11.69
C GLN A 168 6.01 -7.24 -10.71
N SER A 169 5.56 -6.54 -9.66
CA SER A 169 4.65 -7.08 -8.65
C SER A 169 3.18 -7.02 -9.03
N PHE A 170 2.79 -6.38 -10.13
CA PHE A 170 1.38 -6.11 -10.45
C PHE A 170 0.60 -5.45 -9.29
N GLY A 171 1.28 -4.59 -8.52
CA GLY A 171 0.71 -3.94 -7.34
C GLY A 171 0.60 -4.83 -6.09
N GLU A 172 1.15 -6.04 -6.09
CA GLU A 172 1.29 -6.84 -4.88
C GLU A 172 2.31 -6.22 -3.91
N ALA A 173 1.98 -6.24 -2.63
CA ALA A 173 2.83 -5.67 -1.60
C ALA A 173 2.92 -6.57 -0.38
N VAL A 174 4.04 -6.40 0.33
CA VAL A 174 4.31 -7.01 1.63
C VAL A 174 4.35 -5.93 2.69
N PHE A 175 3.68 -6.17 3.80
CA PHE A 175 3.71 -5.30 4.98
C PHE A 175 4.46 -6.04 6.08
N ILE A 176 5.52 -5.43 6.61
CA ILE A 176 6.38 -6.01 7.64
C ILE A 176 6.23 -5.16 8.90
N ASP A 177 5.59 -5.72 9.93
CA ASP A 177 5.58 -5.13 11.26
C ASP A 177 6.69 -5.79 12.08
N TRP A 178 7.81 -5.07 12.19
CA TRP A 178 8.99 -5.56 12.87
C TRP A 178 8.78 -5.72 14.38
N ASN A 179 7.91 -4.92 14.99
CA ASN A 179 7.63 -4.96 16.42
C ASN A 179 6.74 -6.17 16.75
N LYS A 180 5.73 -6.44 15.93
CA LYS A 180 4.83 -7.59 16.09
C LYS A 180 5.38 -8.90 15.49
N LYS A 181 6.52 -8.85 14.79
CA LYS A 181 7.15 -10.00 14.11
C LYS A 181 6.19 -10.72 13.15
N ILE A 182 5.45 -9.92 12.38
CA ILE A 182 4.47 -10.43 11.42
C ILE A 182 4.65 -9.77 10.05
N ILE A 183 4.44 -10.56 9.00
CA ILE A 183 4.40 -10.14 7.61
C ILE A 183 3.00 -10.42 7.07
N PHE A 184 2.46 -9.46 6.34
CA PHE A 184 1.23 -9.62 5.55
C PHE A 184 1.56 -9.53 4.08
N SER A 185 0.97 -10.41 3.28
CA SER A 185 0.98 -10.37 1.82
C SER A 185 -0.37 -10.82 1.28
N ASN A 186 -0.52 -10.82 -0.05
CA ASN A 186 -1.69 -11.40 -0.72
C ASN A 186 -1.87 -12.89 -0.39
N GLY A 187 -0.77 -13.61 -0.14
CA GLY A 187 -0.77 -15.03 0.21
C GLY A 187 -1.17 -15.32 1.67
N GLY A 188 -1.40 -14.28 2.48
CA GLY A 188 -1.82 -14.42 3.88
C GLY A 188 -0.90 -13.73 4.87
N GLU A 189 -0.90 -14.23 6.10
CA GLU A 189 -0.05 -13.73 7.18
C GLU A 189 1.00 -14.76 7.59
N MET A 190 2.19 -14.28 7.94
CA MET A 190 3.32 -15.10 8.37
C MET A 190 3.98 -14.47 9.58
N LYS A 191 4.12 -15.22 10.65
CA LYS A 191 5.00 -14.84 11.75
C LYS A 191 6.42 -15.24 11.40
N PHE A 192 7.39 -14.38 11.69
CA PHE A 192 8.79 -14.67 11.40
C PHE A 192 9.64 -14.57 12.67
N ASN A 193 10.68 -15.40 12.74
CA ASN A 193 11.68 -15.36 13.80
C ASN A 193 12.80 -14.36 13.43
N SER A 194 13.95 -14.41 14.10
CA SER A 194 15.06 -13.48 13.85
C SER A 194 15.72 -13.59 12.47
N HIS A 195 15.42 -14.61 11.64
CA HIS A 195 16.16 -14.92 10.40
C HIS A 195 15.33 -14.69 9.14
N LEU A 196 14.68 -13.54 9.02
CA LEU A 196 13.98 -13.17 7.78
C LEU A 196 14.99 -12.98 6.64
N LYS A 197 14.73 -13.60 5.49
CA LYS A 197 15.51 -13.41 4.27
C LYS A 197 14.85 -12.38 3.37
N ILE A 198 15.63 -11.43 2.84
CA ILE A 198 15.15 -10.45 1.87
C ILE A 198 15.86 -10.67 0.54
N LEU A 199 15.07 -10.90 -0.51
CA LEU A 199 15.54 -11.09 -1.87
C LEU A 199 15.22 -9.84 -2.69
N ARG A 200 16.25 -9.27 -3.30
CA ARG A 200 16.14 -8.08 -4.15
C ARG A 200 16.06 -8.49 -5.63
N LYS A 201 14.94 -8.19 -6.29
CA LYS A 201 14.65 -8.55 -7.71
C LYS A 201 14.57 -7.35 -8.68
N ASP A 202 14.71 -6.12 -8.18
CA ASP A 202 14.68 -4.89 -9.00
C ASP A 202 15.94 -4.69 -9.87
N LYS A 203 17.05 -5.39 -9.57
CA LYS A 203 18.33 -5.33 -10.28
C LYS A 203 18.78 -6.73 -10.67
N GLU A 204 18.94 -6.96 -11.96
CA GLU A 204 19.57 -8.19 -12.48
C GLU A 204 21.02 -8.26 -11.99
N SER A 205 21.32 -9.25 -11.15
CA SER A 205 22.67 -9.56 -10.75
C SER A 205 23.11 -10.86 -11.42
N LYS A 206 24.27 -10.82 -12.08
CA LYS A 206 24.92 -12.02 -12.64
C LYS A 206 25.49 -12.93 -11.54
N THR A 207 25.59 -12.45 -10.31
CA THR A 207 26.16 -13.18 -9.17
C THR A 207 25.24 -13.13 -7.96
N THR A 208 25.19 -14.23 -7.21
CA THR A 208 24.62 -14.27 -5.85
C THR A 208 25.54 -13.48 -4.91
N GLY A 209 25.28 -12.18 -4.77
CA GLY A 209 25.92 -11.35 -3.76
C GLY A 209 25.05 -11.21 -2.51
N SER A 210 25.64 -11.34 -1.31
CA SER A 210 25.03 -10.82 -0.09
C SER A 210 25.17 -9.31 -0.08
N MET A 211 24.14 -8.60 0.34
CA MET A 211 24.24 -7.15 0.54
C MET A 211 24.88 -6.83 1.89
N GLY A 212 25.74 -5.81 1.92
CA GLY A 212 26.26 -5.26 3.17
C GLY A 212 25.16 -4.53 3.95
N ARG A 213 25.32 -4.33 5.26
CA ARG A 213 24.28 -3.68 6.10
C ARG A 213 23.87 -2.30 5.58
N GLU A 214 24.83 -1.46 5.20
CA GLU A 214 24.57 -0.12 4.65
C GLU A 214 23.80 -0.18 3.34
N GLU A 215 24.14 -1.14 2.48
CA GLU A 215 23.44 -1.39 1.22
C GLU A 215 22.00 -1.85 1.46
N VAL A 216 21.77 -2.70 2.46
CA VAL A 216 20.42 -3.12 2.88
C VAL A 216 19.61 -1.93 3.39
N ILE A 217 20.18 -1.09 4.25
CA ILE A 217 19.51 0.12 4.76
C ILE A 217 19.15 1.04 3.60
N SER A 218 20.10 1.30 2.69
CA SER A 218 19.90 2.13 1.51
C SER A 218 18.77 1.59 0.64
N PHE A 219 18.84 0.31 0.27
CA PHE A 219 17.82 -0.39 -0.52
C PHE A 219 16.43 -0.29 0.12
N LEU A 220 16.30 -0.69 1.38
CA LEU A 220 15.02 -0.70 2.09
C LEU A 220 14.45 0.70 2.32
N SER A 221 15.29 1.74 2.35
CA SER A 221 14.84 3.12 2.49
C SER A 221 14.24 3.67 1.21
N VAL A 222 14.73 3.23 0.04
CA VAL A 222 14.28 3.72 -1.27
C VAL A 222 13.20 2.86 -1.92
N SER A 223 13.10 1.58 -1.56
CA SER A 223 12.15 0.63 -2.18
C SER A 223 10.77 0.62 -1.52
N THR A 224 10.53 1.45 -0.51
CA THR A 224 9.26 1.51 0.22
C THR A 224 8.09 1.92 -0.67
N CYS A 225 6.89 1.42 -0.37
CA CYS A 225 5.63 1.88 -0.97
C CYS A 225 5.18 3.25 -0.44
N LEU A 226 5.87 3.81 0.56
CA LEU A 226 5.58 5.16 1.05
C LEU A 226 5.92 6.20 -0.02
N LEU A 227 4.92 6.97 -0.44
CA LEU A 227 5.10 8.08 -1.38
C LEU A 227 4.79 9.40 -0.67
N SER A 228 5.85 10.11 -0.24
CA SER A 228 5.73 11.32 0.58
C SER A 228 6.79 12.35 0.23
N PHE A 229 6.43 13.64 0.29
CA PHE A 229 7.39 14.76 0.20
C PHE A 229 8.34 14.83 1.40
N SER A 230 7.96 14.27 2.56
CA SER A 230 8.80 14.23 3.76
C SER A 230 9.73 13.02 3.83
N GLY A 231 9.62 12.08 2.89
CA GLY A 231 10.33 10.80 2.92
C GLY A 231 9.82 9.86 4.02
N ILE A 232 10.65 8.87 4.37
CA ILE A 232 10.33 7.86 5.40
C ILE A 232 10.29 8.48 6.81
N THR A 233 9.33 8.01 7.61
CA THR A 233 9.11 8.47 8.98
C THR A 233 10.21 7.97 9.92
N ASN A 234 10.38 8.61 11.07
CA ASN A 234 11.34 8.16 12.09
C ASN A 234 11.08 6.72 12.59
N PRO A 235 9.82 6.31 12.84
CA PRO A 235 9.49 4.90 13.13
C PRO A 235 9.96 3.93 12.05
N MET A 236 9.73 4.25 10.77
CA MET A 236 10.22 3.41 9.67
C MET A 236 11.75 3.34 9.61
N LYS A 237 12.44 4.47 9.80
CA LYS A 237 13.93 4.48 9.86
C LYS A 237 14.44 3.53 10.93
N ARG A 238 13.85 3.56 12.14
CA ARG A 238 14.22 2.64 13.23
C ARG A 238 13.97 1.19 12.84
N ALA A 239 12.78 0.88 12.32
CA ALA A 239 12.45 -0.47 11.87
C ALA A 239 13.42 -0.99 10.79
N ILE A 240 13.81 -0.17 9.82
CA ILE A 240 14.80 -0.52 8.79
C ILE A 240 16.17 -0.80 9.42
N ILE A 241 16.65 0.07 10.32
CA ILE A 241 17.95 -0.09 10.99
C ILE A 241 18.00 -1.36 11.84
N GLU A 242 16.92 -1.66 12.56
CA GLU A 242 16.83 -2.88 13.37
C GLU A 242 16.68 -4.14 12.52
N MET A 243 15.87 -4.09 11.46
CA MET A 243 15.67 -5.20 10.53
C MET A 243 16.98 -5.52 9.82
N SER A 244 17.65 -4.52 9.23
CA SER A 244 18.93 -4.66 8.54
C SER A 244 20.06 -5.28 9.40
N ALA A 245 19.96 -5.20 10.72
CA ALA A 245 20.93 -5.82 11.63
C ALA A 245 20.70 -7.33 11.83
N LYS A 246 19.53 -7.87 11.46
CA LYS A 246 19.14 -9.26 11.74
C LYS A 246 18.73 -10.06 10.51
N VAL A 247 18.40 -9.39 9.40
CA VAL A 247 18.01 -10.05 8.15
C VAL A 247 19.22 -10.44 7.30
N THR A 248 19.09 -11.56 6.59
CA THR A 248 20.01 -11.88 5.50
C THR A 248 19.44 -11.37 4.19
N THR A 249 20.22 -10.61 3.43
CA THR A 249 19.72 -9.97 2.22
C THR A 249 20.62 -10.34 1.04
N SER A 250 20.02 -10.79 -0.07
CA SER A 250 20.76 -11.17 -1.27
C SER A 250 20.05 -10.74 -2.54
N TYR A 251 20.81 -10.64 -3.62
CA TYR A 251 20.26 -10.46 -4.96
C TYR A 251 19.55 -11.74 -5.43
N SER A 252 18.38 -11.60 -6.05
CA SER A 252 17.78 -12.72 -6.79
C SER A 252 18.56 -12.91 -8.09
N VAL A 253 18.98 -14.14 -8.38
CA VAL A 253 19.57 -14.48 -9.68
C VAL A 253 18.44 -14.56 -10.70
N SER A 254 18.63 -13.96 -11.88
CA SER A 254 17.77 -14.27 -13.01
C SER A 254 18.00 -15.73 -13.39
N GLU A 255 16.98 -16.57 -13.21
CA GLU A 255 16.94 -17.81 -13.99
C GLU A 255 16.99 -17.37 -15.45
N GLY A 256 18.10 -17.67 -16.11
CA GLY A 256 18.27 -17.36 -17.52
C GLY A 256 17.04 -17.87 -18.25
N SER A 257 16.49 -17.05 -19.14
CA SER A 257 15.41 -17.38 -20.05
C SER A 257 15.70 -18.72 -20.73
N ALA A 258 15.23 -19.80 -20.13
CA ALA A 258 15.10 -21.11 -20.74
C ALA A 258 13.73 -21.12 -21.40
N ASN A 259 13.74 -20.78 -22.68
CA ASN A 259 12.76 -21.13 -23.72
C ASN A 259 11.29 -20.79 -23.45
N LEU A 260 10.83 -19.73 -24.11
CA LEU A 260 9.66 -19.77 -25.00
C LEU A 260 9.93 -18.88 -26.22
#